data_AF-A0A1Z5KD33-F1
#
_entry.id   AF-A0A1Z5KD33-F1
#
_cell.length_a   1.000
_cell.length_b   1.000
_cell.length_c   1.000
_cell.angle_alpha   90.00
_cell.angle_beta   90.00
_cell.angle_gamma   90.00
#
_symmetry.space_group_name_H-M   'P 1'
#
loop_
_entity.id
_entity.type
_entity.pdbx_description
1 polymer ?
#
loop_
_entity_poly.entity_id
_entity_poly.type
_entity_poly.pdbx_seq_one_letter_code
_entity_poly.pdbx_strand_id
1 'polypeptide(L)'
;MFFSVASEGAVISKRRLRFRKPRSSNRMRNMWNALLLLLLAIARAAAQYNCDAGCSLDPTVMGQPVCGADGISYANGCLALCQGIKFTAGSCGGEGDRVEQMDLTGQTEVITREIMSRFAKESFRFVTKEIDFSRNPIRDFVHNSNVFSSSLSPDGFDTVRVTSEGYKFISQVKSFAKIQGPTPSYEGRIAENQPGLRKRKLVVVGEDTRTMVPDSTIFPYRTMGGLDFDFSESGCTITMISPTSGITAAHCLYDRAAKKPYDVIRFAPGRYYNPEQSDNTTEPFGTWDVDYTNYFKGYEESGDEIYDMGVVTFKKRRRRFLGIFSVYPGDFVGYLSIDRVGEDNANVTDARFSTMTITGYPYDMKHKMITTGLCSTAPFSTKPKYIYHTCDTTPGMSGAVTLTSDNIVLGVHNGAHNNPITQSGTINGATVLTPEYFDIVSSWAGLTSQAPQTCTCSEFGSRRIARLLCNLRNFGACLAR
;
A
#
# COMPACT_ATOMS: atom_id res chain seq x y z
N MET A 1 -26.03 -26.78 78.29
CA MET A 1 -27.13 -26.94 79.26
C MET A 1 -26.60 -26.56 80.63
N PHE A 2 -27.21 -25.56 81.28
CA PHE A 2 -26.96 -25.05 82.64
C PHE A 2 -25.53 -24.51 82.91
N PHE A 3 -25.27 -23.42 83.64
CA PHE A 3 -25.96 -22.72 84.74
C PHE A 3 -25.79 -21.19 84.54
N SER A 4 -26.80 -20.33 84.76
CA SER A 4 -27.29 -19.79 86.06
C SER A 4 -26.27 -18.82 86.69
N VAL A 5 -26.57 -17.64 87.24
CA VAL A 5 -27.71 -17.19 88.06
C VAL A 5 -27.86 -15.65 87.96
N ALA A 6 -29.08 -15.21 88.27
CA ALA A 6 -29.63 -13.89 88.67
C ALA A 6 -28.71 -12.95 89.50
N SER A 7 -29.05 -11.70 89.87
CA SER A 7 -30.33 -11.03 90.11
C SER A 7 -30.17 -9.50 90.19
N GLU A 8 -31.31 -8.80 90.00
CA GLU A 8 -31.82 -7.61 90.72
C GLU A 8 -30.97 -6.35 90.99
N GLY A 9 -31.60 -5.19 90.73
CA GLY A 9 -31.77 -4.20 91.81
C GLY A 9 -31.16 -2.80 91.63
N ALA A 10 -32.02 -1.85 91.26
CA ALA A 10 -32.13 -0.47 91.77
C ALA A 10 -31.07 0.63 91.49
N VAL A 11 -31.54 1.64 90.74
CA VAL A 11 -31.49 3.11 90.95
C VAL A 11 -30.41 3.69 91.87
N ILE A 12 -29.49 4.51 91.31
CA ILE A 12 -28.81 5.62 92.01
C ILE A 12 -28.66 6.84 91.09
N SER A 13 -28.98 8.02 91.64
CA SER A 13 -28.95 9.34 91.00
C SER A 13 -27.59 10.05 91.07
N LYS A 14 -27.45 11.06 90.18
CA LYS A 14 -26.60 12.27 90.25
C LYS A 14 -25.08 12.11 90.06
N ARG A 15 -24.55 12.72 88.99
CA ARG A 15 -23.93 14.07 88.99
C ARG A 15 -23.29 14.37 87.62
N ARG A 16 -23.57 15.57 87.09
CA ARG A 16 -22.89 16.12 85.90
C ARG A 16 -21.42 16.38 86.20
N LEU A 17 -20.52 15.80 85.41
CA LEU A 17 -19.12 16.22 85.27
C LEU A 17 -18.91 16.72 83.84
N ARG A 18 -18.70 18.03 83.69
CA ARG A 18 -18.29 18.67 82.43
C ARG A 18 -16.84 18.29 82.16
N PHE A 19 -16.60 17.47 81.14
CA PHE A 19 -15.26 17.28 80.57
C PHE A 19 -15.02 18.30 79.45
N ARG A 20 -13.98 19.14 79.63
CA ARG A 20 -13.43 20.02 78.60
C ARG A 20 -12.86 19.17 77.45
N LYS A 21 -13.26 19.45 76.21
CA LYS A 21 -12.62 18.90 75.00
C LYS A 21 -11.14 19.30 74.96
N PRO A 22 -10.20 18.36 74.74
CA PRO A 22 -8.83 18.72 74.42
C PRO A 22 -8.78 19.28 72.98
N ARG A 23 -8.11 20.42 72.81
CA ARG A 23 -7.75 20.99 71.51
C ARG A 23 -6.86 19.98 70.79
N SER A 24 -7.41 19.22 69.84
CA SER A 24 -6.59 18.42 68.93
C SER A 24 -5.87 19.38 67.98
N SER A 25 -4.55 19.24 67.91
CA SER A 25 -3.68 20.10 67.13
C SER A 25 -3.96 19.90 65.63
N ASN A 26 -4.46 20.95 64.96
CA ASN A 26 -4.55 21.01 63.49
C ASN A 26 -3.22 20.71 62.79
N ARG A 27 -2.07 20.82 63.48
CA ARG A 27 -0.75 20.46 62.94
C ARG A 27 -0.61 19.00 62.53
N MET A 28 -1.14 18.05 63.30
CA MET A 28 -1.00 16.62 62.98
C MET A 28 -1.89 16.21 61.81
N ARG A 29 -3.13 16.71 61.73
CA ARG A 29 -4.02 16.48 60.57
C ARG A 29 -3.46 17.10 59.29
N ASN A 30 -2.84 18.28 59.37
CA ASN A 30 -2.23 18.91 58.21
C ASN A 30 -0.96 18.17 57.75
N MET A 31 -0.18 17.58 58.65
CA MET A 31 0.96 16.72 58.28
C MET A 31 0.52 15.42 57.62
N TRP A 32 -0.55 14.76 58.11
CA TRP A 32 -1.09 13.55 57.48
C TRP A 32 -1.72 13.84 56.12
N ASN A 33 -2.45 14.96 55.97
CA ASN A 33 -2.98 15.38 54.67
C ASN A 33 -1.87 15.80 53.70
N ALA A 34 -0.80 16.44 54.18
CA ALA A 34 0.37 16.76 53.35
C ALA A 34 1.13 15.50 52.94
N LEU A 35 1.26 14.49 53.82
CA LEU A 35 1.87 13.20 53.49
C LEU A 35 0.99 12.39 52.53
N LEU A 36 -0.35 12.43 52.68
CA LEU A 36 -1.29 11.81 51.74
C LEU A 36 -1.27 12.50 50.37
N LEU A 37 -1.13 13.83 50.33
CA LEU A 37 -0.94 14.60 49.10
C LEU A 37 0.44 14.39 48.48
N LEU A 38 1.49 14.17 49.28
CA LEU A 38 2.83 13.79 48.78
C LEU A 38 2.85 12.35 48.23
N LEU A 39 2.09 11.43 48.87
CA LEU A 39 1.92 10.04 48.42
C LEU A 39 0.97 9.93 47.22
N LEU A 40 -0.01 10.83 47.07
CA LEU A 40 -0.82 11.00 45.86
C LEU A 40 -0.11 11.79 44.75
N ALA A 41 0.93 12.56 45.09
CA ALA A 41 1.80 13.27 44.13
C ALA A 41 2.92 12.39 43.56
N ILE A 42 3.07 11.15 44.02
CA ILE A 42 3.64 10.08 43.17
C ILE A 42 2.53 9.62 42.20
N ALA A 43 1.91 10.59 41.51
CA ALA A 43 1.33 10.31 40.22
C ALA A 43 2.48 9.71 39.42
N ARG A 44 2.31 8.47 38.96
CA ARG A 44 3.21 7.85 37.98
C ARG A 44 3.48 8.91 36.93
N ALA A 45 4.67 9.50 36.94
CA ALA A 45 5.20 10.13 35.76
C ALA A 45 5.33 8.96 34.78
N ALA A 46 4.27 8.69 34.02
CA ALA A 46 4.38 7.89 32.82
C ALA A 46 5.52 8.57 32.06
N ALA A 47 6.63 7.86 31.88
CA ALA A 47 7.78 8.40 31.17
C ALA A 47 7.26 8.94 29.83
N GLN A 48 7.18 10.26 29.72
CA GLN A 48 6.55 10.89 28.58
C GLN A 48 7.60 10.88 27.47
N TYR A 49 7.35 10.14 26.39
CA TYR A 49 8.26 10.08 25.26
C TYR A 49 8.51 11.49 24.71
N ASN A 50 9.78 11.83 24.46
CA ASN A 50 10.15 13.09 23.83
C ASN A 50 10.10 12.95 22.30
N CYS A 51 8.96 13.30 21.71
CA CYS A 51 8.74 13.19 20.27
C CYS A 51 9.64 14.10 19.41
N ASP A 52 10.26 15.12 20.01
CA ASP A 52 11.18 16.01 19.30
C ASP A 52 12.59 15.41 19.24
N ALA A 53 12.92 14.49 20.16
CA ALA A 53 14.14 13.69 20.08
C ALA A 53 14.01 12.49 19.12
N GLY A 54 12.77 12.10 18.76
CA GLY A 54 12.47 10.93 17.93
C GLY A 54 12.40 9.63 18.72
N CYS A 55 12.07 8.54 18.01
CA CYS A 55 11.85 7.22 18.59
C CYS A 55 12.90 6.23 18.07
N SER A 56 13.62 5.56 18.97
CA SER A 56 14.44 4.39 18.60
C SER A 56 13.54 3.20 18.23
N LEU A 57 14.01 2.36 17.32
CA LEU A 57 13.38 1.07 17.02
C LEU A 57 13.92 -0.08 17.85
N ASP A 58 15.01 0.13 18.59
CA ASP A 58 15.60 -0.90 19.45
C ASP A 58 14.64 -1.23 20.62
N PRO A 59 14.14 -2.47 20.73
CA PRO A 59 13.20 -2.87 21.78
C PRO A 59 13.83 -2.83 23.18
N THR A 60 15.17 -2.89 23.29
CA THR A 60 15.87 -2.72 24.57
C THR A 60 15.85 -1.26 25.05
N VAL A 61 15.64 -0.30 24.15
CA VAL A 61 15.59 1.14 24.45
C VAL A 61 14.15 1.63 24.59
N MET A 62 13.27 1.28 23.65
CA MET A 62 11.90 1.83 23.59
C MET A 62 10.81 0.85 24.02
N GLY A 63 11.16 -0.39 24.35
CA GLY A 63 10.25 -1.42 24.83
C GLY A 63 9.64 -2.26 23.71
N GLN A 64 8.69 -3.11 24.11
CA GLN A 64 8.02 -4.07 23.24
C GLN A 64 6.89 -3.42 22.41
N PRO A 65 6.38 -4.11 21.37
CA PRO A 65 5.25 -3.67 20.58
C PRO A 65 3.99 -3.34 21.40
N VAL A 66 3.18 -2.44 20.86
CA VAL A 66 1.94 -1.96 21.49
C VAL A 66 0.78 -1.92 20.49
N CYS A 67 -0.43 -2.10 20.99
CA CYS A 67 -1.65 -2.00 20.22
C CYS A 67 -2.24 -0.61 20.40
N GLY A 68 -2.33 0.14 19.30
CA GLY A 68 -2.98 1.43 19.28
C GLY A 68 -4.51 1.34 19.45
N ALA A 69 -5.12 2.40 19.95
CA ALA A 69 -6.56 2.54 20.05
C ALA A 69 -7.24 2.66 18.67
N ASP A 70 -6.45 2.83 17.61
CA ASP A 70 -6.83 2.72 16.20
C ASP A 70 -6.78 1.28 15.68
N GLY A 71 -6.43 0.28 16.50
CA GLY A 71 -6.34 -1.12 16.09
C GLY A 71 -5.10 -1.44 15.25
N ILE A 72 -4.12 -0.54 15.19
CA ILE A 72 -2.84 -0.74 14.51
C ILE A 72 -1.76 -1.06 15.55
N SER A 73 -0.91 -2.04 15.26
CA SER A 73 0.28 -2.30 16.09
C SER A 73 1.45 -1.43 15.70
N TYR A 74 2.16 -0.96 16.72
CA TYR A 74 3.35 -0.13 16.60
C TYR A 74 4.54 -0.84 17.25
N ALA A 75 5.74 -0.70 16.69
CA ALA A 75 6.95 -1.35 17.22
C ALA A 75 7.25 -1.00 18.67
N ASN A 76 6.75 0.15 19.15
CA ASN A 76 6.79 0.53 20.56
C ASN A 76 5.81 1.67 20.87
N GLY A 77 5.66 1.98 22.15
CA GLY A 77 4.81 3.05 22.66
C GLY A 77 5.20 4.47 22.19
N CYS A 78 6.47 4.72 21.87
CA CYS A 78 6.92 6.02 21.39
C CYS A 78 6.29 6.34 20.03
N LEU A 79 6.31 5.38 19.11
CA LEU A 79 5.73 5.53 17.78
C LEU A 79 4.23 5.80 17.84
N ALA A 80 3.49 5.07 18.67
CA ALA A 80 2.05 5.30 18.84
C ALA A 80 1.77 6.69 19.45
N LEU A 81 2.43 7.04 20.57
CA LEU A 81 2.20 8.29 21.28
C LEU A 81 2.57 9.52 20.45
N CYS A 82 3.69 9.48 19.74
CA CYS A 82 4.16 10.61 18.94
C CYS A 82 3.33 10.85 17.67
N GLN A 83 2.50 9.88 17.29
CA GLN A 83 1.47 10.01 16.26
C GLN A 83 0.08 10.31 16.84
N GLY A 84 -0.01 10.58 18.16
CA GLY A 84 -1.25 10.96 18.85
C GLY A 84 -2.17 9.79 19.20
N ILE A 85 -1.66 8.56 19.16
CA ILE A 85 -2.43 7.34 19.36
C ILE A 85 -2.23 6.83 20.80
N LYS A 86 -3.34 6.65 21.52
CA LYS A 86 -3.32 5.94 22.80
C LYS A 86 -3.08 4.46 22.55
N PHE A 87 -2.43 3.76 23.46
CA PHE A 87 -2.11 2.34 23.25
C PHE A 87 -2.21 1.51 24.52
N THR A 88 -2.28 0.20 24.33
CA THR A 88 -2.12 -0.83 25.37
C THR A 88 -0.88 -1.66 25.08
N ALA A 89 -0.32 -2.30 26.11
CA ALA A 89 0.84 -3.18 25.94
C ALA A 89 0.49 -4.43 25.11
N GLY A 90 1.43 -4.90 24.29
CA GLY A 90 1.25 -6.02 23.36
C GLY A 90 0.61 -5.59 22.04
N SER A 91 0.87 -6.31 20.95
CA SER A 91 0.32 -5.99 19.63
C SER A 91 -1.18 -6.22 19.57
N CYS A 92 -1.83 -5.63 18.56
CA CYS A 92 -3.22 -5.90 18.26
C CYS A 92 -3.37 -7.36 17.83
N GLY A 93 -4.34 -8.06 18.42
CA GLY A 93 -4.50 -9.51 18.25
C GLY A 93 -4.65 -9.92 16.79
N GLY A 94 -3.79 -10.86 16.34
CA GLY A 94 -3.86 -11.50 15.03
C GLY A 94 -2.57 -12.26 14.71
N GLU A 95 -2.66 -13.43 14.06
CA GLU A 95 -1.50 -14.25 13.66
C GLU A 95 -0.63 -13.59 12.55
N GLY A 96 -1.07 -12.44 12.04
CA GLY A 96 -0.42 -11.68 10.97
C GLY A 96 0.37 -10.45 11.42
N ASP A 97 0.43 -10.13 12.73
CA ASP A 97 1.13 -8.91 13.15
C ASP A 97 2.66 -9.11 13.23
N ARG A 98 3.35 -8.62 12.20
CA ARG A 98 4.78 -8.86 11.98
C ARG A 98 5.68 -8.01 12.88
N VAL A 99 5.11 -6.99 13.52
CA VAL A 99 5.86 -6.10 14.41
C VAL A 99 6.50 -6.88 15.57
N GLU A 100 5.89 -7.98 16.00
CA GLU A 100 6.44 -8.84 17.07
C GLU A 100 7.60 -9.75 16.61
N GLN A 101 7.76 -9.98 15.31
CA GLN A 101 8.68 -10.99 14.77
C GLN A 101 10.01 -10.41 14.28
N MET A 102 10.16 -9.08 14.24
CA MET A 102 11.37 -8.43 13.75
C MET A 102 12.36 -8.20 14.88
N ASP A 103 13.57 -8.76 14.77
CA ASP A 103 14.67 -8.43 15.68
C ASP A 103 15.30 -7.08 15.29
N LEU A 104 14.88 -6.03 15.98
CA LEU A 104 15.40 -4.67 15.82
C LEU A 104 16.44 -4.32 16.91
N THR A 105 16.97 -5.32 17.62
CA THR A 105 17.99 -5.11 18.66
C THR A 105 19.25 -4.49 18.06
N GLY A 106 19.76 -3.43 18.68
CA GLY A 106 20.93 -2.70 18.19
C GLY A 106 20.67 -1.78 17.01
N GLN A 107 19.42 -1.62 16.54
CA GLN A 107 19.08 -0.62 15.52
C GLN A 107 19.32 0.78 16.05
N THR A 108 20.23 1.52 15.41
CA THR A 108 20.66 2.84 15.88
C THR A 108 19.88 3.99 15.25
N GLU A 109 19.00 3.70 14.28
CA GLU A 109 18.24 4.74 13.61
C GLU A 109 17.18 5.33 14.53
N VAL A 110 17.12 6.66 14.56
CA VAL A 110 16.13 7.42 15.30
C VAL A 110 15.04 7.88 14.35
N ILE A 111 13.82 7.40 14.57
CA ILE A 111 12.65 7.74 13.77
C ILE A 111 12.15 9.13 14.19
N THR A 112 12.32 10.11 13.32
CA THR A 112 11.92 11.49 13.59
C THR A 112 10.44 11.74 13.32
N ARG A 113 9.93 12.89 13.79
CA ARG A 113 8.55 13.32 13.50
C ARG A 113 8.30 13.50 12.01
N GLU A 114 9.30 13.92 11.24
CA GLU A 114 9.21 14.04 9.78
C GLU A 114 9.02 12.68 9.12
N ILE A 115 9.73 11.64 9.57
CA ILE A 115 9.55 10.27 9.07
C ILE A 115 8.14 9.76 9.40
N MET A 116 7.73 9.88 10.67
CA MET A 116 6.40 9.43 11.11
C MET A 116 5.27 10.14 10.36
N SER A 117 5.42 11.44 10.08
CA SER A 117 4.38 12.25 9.45
C SER A 117 4.43 12.30 7.92
N ARG A 118 5.41 11.64 7.27
CA ARG A 118 5.64 11.69 5.80
C ARG A 118 4.36 11.50 4.99
N PHE A 119 3.49 10.58 5.42
CA PHE A 119 2.25 10.21 4.73
C PHE A 119 0.98 10.43 5.58
N ALA A 120 1.08 11.23 6.65
CA ALA A 120 -0.05 11.42 7.59
C ALA A 120 -1.30 12.04 6.94
N LYS A 121 -1.12 12.85 5.88
CA LYS A 121 -2.22 13.46 5.10
C LYS A 121 -3.01 12.45 4.27
N GLU A 122 -2.40 11.31 3.95
CA GLU A 122 -3.01 10.18 3.27
C GLU A 122 -3.56 9.15 4.28
N SER A 123 -3.68 9.54 5.56
CA SER A 123 -4.14 8.67 6.66
C SER A 123 -3.22 7.49 6.99
N PHE A 124 -1.96 7.51 6.54
CA PHE A 124 -0.97 6.52 6.94
C PHE A 124 -0.38 6.84 8.32
N ARG A 125 0.01 5.78 9.03
CA ARG A 125 0.72 5.80 10.31
C ARG A 125 1.99 4.97 10.18
N PHE A 126 3.11 5.51 10.62
CA PHE A 126 4.36 4.76 10.68
C PHE A 126 4.28 3.71 11.79
N VAL A 127 4.60 2.45 11.47
CA VAL A 127 4.46 1.35 12.43
C VAL A 127 5.80 0.70 12.79
N THR A 128 6.71 0.57 11.83
CA THR A 128 8.03 -0.05 12.00
C THR A 128 8.91 0.21 10.78
N LYS A 129 10.11 -0.37 10.76
CA LYS A 129 11.00 -0.44 9.60
C LYS A 129 11.29 -1.89 9.23
N GLU A 130 11.01 -2.26 7.99
CA GLU A 130 11.43 -3.49 7.34
C GLU A 130 12.93 -3.43 7.05
N ILE A 131 13.69 -4.36 7.62
CA ILE A 131 15.16 -4.46 7.46
C ILE A 131 15.59 -5.76 6.78
N ASP A 132 14.64 -6.68 6.58
CA ASP A 132 14.86 -7.99 6.00
C ASP A 132 13.84 -8.20 4.88
N PHE A 133 14.34 -8.24 3.65
CA PHE A 133 13.54 -8.36 2.43
C PHE A 133 13.63 -9.78 1.88
N SER A 134 12.55 -10.26 1.28
CA SER A 134 12.55 -11.58 0.66
C SER A 134 13.46 -11.61 -0.57
N ARG A 135 14.25 -12.68 -0.67
CA ARG A 135 15.03 -13.06 -1.86
C ARG A 135 14.53 -14.35 -2.48
N ASN A 136 13.37 -14.83 -2.03
CA ASN A 136 12.77 -16.01 -2.63
C ASN A 136 12.32 -15.68 -4.05
N PRO A 137 12.33 -16.67 -4.95
CA PRO A 137 11.68 -16.50 -6.24
C PRO A 137 10.22 -16.11 -6.05
N ILE A 138 9.75 -15.13 -6.82
CA ILE A 138 8.34 -14.78 -6.87
C ILE A 138 7.59 -15.99 -7.43
N ARG A 139 6.75 -16.61 -6.60
CA ARG A 139 6.03 -17.83 -6.95
C ARG A 139 4.62 -17.48 -7.40
N ASP A 140 4.22 -17.98 -8.55
CA ASP A 140 2.82 -18.12 -8.91
C ASP A 140 2.27 -19.32 -8.10
N PHE A 141 1.61 -19.05 -6.99
CA PHE A 141 0.94 -20.12 -6.26
C PHE A 141 -0.33 -20.49 -7.00
N VAL A 142 -0.60 -21.79 -7.16
CA VAL A 142 -1.98 -22.24 -7.40
C VAL A 142 -2.74 -22.02 -6.09
N HIS A 143 -3.46 -20.90 -6.00
CA HIS A 143 -4.22 -20.59 -4.79
C HIS A 143 -5.34 -21.61 -4.62
N ASN A 144 -5.47 -22.09 -3.38
CA ASN A 144 -6.43 -23.14 -2.99
C ASN A 144 -7.46 -22.52 -2.05
N SER A 145 -8.17 -21.50 -2.53
CA SER A 145 -9.05 -20.67 -1.71
C SER A 145 -10.47 -21.23 -1.68
N ASN A 146 -10.68 -22.33 -0.95
CA ASN A 146 -12.02 -22.89 -0.69
C ASN A 146 -12.78 -22.14 0.42
N VAL A 147 -12.22 -21.06 0.97
CA VAL A 147 -12.81 -20.32 2.09
C VAL A 147 -12.97 -18.87 1.69
N PHE A 148 -14.11 -18.56 1.08
CA PHE A 148 -14.55 -17.18 0.89
C PHE A 148 -14.95 -16.63 2.26
N SER A 149 -14.08 -15.86 2.90
CA SER A 149 -14.51 -15.01 4.01
C SER A 149 -15.24 -13.82 3.42
N SER A 150 -16.56 -13.95 3.31
CA SER A 150 -17.47 -12.90 2.87
C SER A 150 -17.55 -11.70 3.80
N SER A 151 -16.82 -11.71 4.92
CA SER A 151 -16.78 -10.55 5.81
C SER A 151 -15.77 -9.53 5.31
N LEU A 152 -16.23 -8.64 4.42
CA LEU A 152 -15.83 -7.24 4.55
C LEU A 152 -15.94 -6.88 6.03
N SER A 153 -14.83 -6.48 6.65
CA SER A 153 -14.95 -5.74 7.90
C SER A 153 -15.83 -4.52 7.59
N PRO A 154 -16.90 -4.26 8.37
CA PRO A 154 -17.66 -3.02 8.29
C PRO A 154 -16.78 -1.76 8.44
N ASP A 155 -15.53 -1.92 8.87
CA ASP A 155 -14.61 -0.86 9.22
C ASP A 155 -13.62 -0.42 8.12
N GLY A 156 -13.68 -0.99 6.91
CA GLY A 156 -12.81 -0.60 5.80
C GLY A 156 -11.68 -1.58 5.51
N PHE A 157 -10.70 -1.15 4.70
CA PHE A 157 -9.52 -1.93 4.34
C PHE A 157 -8.28 -1.38 5.04
N ASP A 158 -7.55 -2.27 5.71
CA ASP A 158 -6.17 -1.98 6.08
C ASP A 158 -5.28 -2.05 4.84
N THR A 159 -4.42 -1.05 4.71
CA THR A 159 -3.49 -0.92 3.58
C THR A 159 -2.09 -0.73 4.11
N VAL A 160 -1.12 -1.30 3.40
CA VAL A 160 0.29 -1.28 3.77
C VAL A 160 1.03 -0.42 2.76
N ARG A 161 1.95 0.42 3.26
CA ARG A 161 2.94 1.12 2.44
C ARG A 161 4.34 0.78 2.95
N VAL A 162 5.22 0.39 2.04
CA VAL A 162 6.65 0.15 2.34
C VAL A 162 7.49 1.06 1.46
N THR A 163 8.33 1.89 2.06
CA THR A 163 9.23 2.75 1.30
C THR A 163 10.48 2.00 0.85
N SER A 164 11.20 2.54 -0.14
CA SER A 164 12.49 2.00 -0.59
C SER A 164 13.57 1.97 0.50
N GLU A 165 13.39 2.75 1.58
CA GLU A 165 14.24 2.73 2.77
C GLU A 165 13.79 1.68 3.80
N GLY A 166 12.69 0.97 3.56
CA GLY A 166 12.10 -0.03 4.43
C GLY A 166 11.08 0.51 5.43
N TYR A 167 10.75 1.80 5.45
CA TYR A 167 9.76 2.29 6.40
C TYR A 167 8.37 1.73 6.08
N LYS A 168 7.75 1.08 7.07
CA LYS A 168 6.42 0.49 6.95
C LYS A 168 5.38 1.41 7.58
N PHE A 169 4.32 1.67 6.82
CA PHE A 169 3.17 2.43 7.25
C PHE A 169 1.89 1.62 7.05
N ILE A 170 0.92 1.81 7.93
CA ILE A 170 -0.42 1.23 7.83
C ILE A 170 -1.45 2.36 7.77
N SER A 171 -2.48 2.18 6.94
CA SER A 171 -3.66 3.05 6.92
C SER A 171 -4.93 2.21 6.91
N GLN A 172 -5.91 2.58 7.74
CA GLN A 172 -7.26 2.02 7.69
C GLN A 172 -8.14 2.92 6.83
N VAL A 173 -8.50 2.44 5.65
CA VAL A 173 -9.29 3.19 4.68
C VAL A 173 -10.74 2.73 4.73
N LYS A 174 -11.64 3.58 5.25
CA LYS A 174 -13.08 3.27 5.30
C LYS A 174 -13.79 3.46 3.95
N SER A 175 -13.31 4.37 3.12
CA SER A 175 -13.67 4.65 1.72
C SER A 175 -13.11 6.05 1.40
N PHE A 176 -12.40 6.22 0.28
CA PHE A 176 -11.97 7.55 -0.15
C PHE A 176 -13.14 8.32 -0.80
N ALA A 177 -13.00 9.63 -0.98
CA ALA A 177 -13.96 10.42 -1.74
C ALA A 177 -14.17 9.77 -3.12
N LYS A 178 -15.44 9.57 -3.53
CA LYS A 178 -15.79 8.91 -4.81
C LYS A 178 -15.03 9.56 -5.97
N ILE A 179 -14.01 8.88 -6.50
CA ILE A 179 -13.27 9.36 -7.65
C ILE A 179 -14.12 9.09 -8.88
N GLN A 180 -14.14 10.06 -9.80
CA GLN A 180 -14.84 9.88 -11.07
C GLN A 180 -13.95 9.04 -12.01
N GLY A 181 -14.43 7.85 -12.37
CA GLY A 181 -13.87 7.02 -13.44
C GLY A 181 -14.63 7.21 -14.76
N PRO A 182 -14.04 6.79 -15.90
CA PRO A 182 -12.66 6.35 -16.05
C PRO A 182 -11.66 7.49 -15.79
N THR A 183 -10.47 7.18 -15.29
CA THR A 183 -9.42 8.20 -15.08
C THR A 183 -8.87 8.68 -16.44
N PRO A 184 -8.32 9.91 -16.53
CA PRO A 184 -7.70 10.36 -17.78
C PRO A 184 -6.55 9.43 -18.19
N SER A 185 -6.41 9.15 -19.49
CA SER A 185 -5.18 8.58 -20.05
C SER A 185 -4.25 9.70 -20.54
N TYR A 186 -2.95 9.39 -20.67
CA TYR A 186 -1.97 10.30 -21.23
C TYR A 186 -0.93 9.52 -22.02
N GLU A 187 -0.68 9.93 -23.26
CA GLU A 187 0.26 9.21 -24.13
C GLU A 187 1.73 9.48 -23.80
N GLY A 188 2.05 10.45 -22.92
CA GLY A 188 3.43 10.83 -22.64
C GLY A 188 3.94 11.96 -23.53
N ARG A 189 5.17 12.42 -23.27
CA ARG A 189 5.83 13.50 -24.03
C ARG A 189 6.61 13.01 -25.24
N ILE A 190 6.68 11.70 -25.46
CA ILE A 190 7.47 11.10 -26.52
C ILE A 190 6.59 11.02 -27.78
N ALA A 191 6.94 11.79 -28.81
CA ALA A 191 6.38 11.56 -30.13
C ALA A 191 6.90 10.23 -30.70
N GLU A 192 6.04 9.42 -31.31
CA GLU A 192 6.37 8.09 -31.87
C GLU A 192 7.50 8.12 -32.93
N ASN A 193 7.86 9.31 -33.39
CA ASN A 193 8.90 9.56 -34.40
C ASN A 193 10.16 10.28 -33.85
N GLN A 194 10.45 10.21 -32.55
CA GLN A 194 11.68 10.80 -31.98
C GLN A 194 12.94 10.06 -32.47
N PRO A 195 13.92 10.74 -33.12
CA PRO A 195 15.19 10.15 -33.49
C PRO A 195 16.02 9.87 -32.23
N GLY A 196 16.35 8.60 -31.98
CA GLY A 196 17.17 8.16 -30.84
C GLY A 196 16.56 7.05 -29.98
N LEU A 197 15.26 6.75 -30.12
CA LEU A 197 14.68 5.53 -29.57
C LEU A 197 15.16 4.33 -30.40
N ARG A 198 15.75 3.33 -29.75
CA ARG A 198 16.11 2.08 -30.42
C ARG A 198 14.81 1.34 -30.76
N LYS A 199 14.37 1.43 -32.02
CA LYS A 199 13.21 0.70 -32.54
C LYS A 199 13.54 -0.78 -32.66
N ARG A 200 12.58 -1.63 -32.30
CA ARG A 200 12.70 -3.09 -32.41
C ARG A 200 12.68 -3.53 -33.88
N LYS A 201 13.55 -4.47 -34.27
CA LYS A 201 13.48 -5.25 -35.53
C LYS A 201 13.25 -6.73 -35.19
N LEU A 202 12.37 -7.40 -35.92
CA LEU A 202 11.77 -8.70 -35.54
C LEU A 202 12.50 -9.93 -36.12
N VAL A 203 12.41 -11.06 -35.41
CA VAL A 203 12.50 -12.45 -35.91
C VAL A 203 11.34 -13.24 -35.27
N VAL A 204 10.53 -13.90 -36.10
CA VAL A 204 9.32 -14.67 -35.73
C VAL A 204 9.64 -16.17 -35.71
N VAL A 205 9.20 -16.93 -34.69
CA VAL A 205 9.27 -18.41 -34.65
C VAL A 205 8.13 -19.00 -33.78
N GLY A 206 7.37 -19.97 -34.33
CA GLY A 206 6.72 -21.08 -33.61
C GLY A 206 5.24 -20.94 -33.17
N GLU A 207 4.59 -22.08 -32.93
CA GLU A 207 3.21 -22.21 -32.40
C GLU A 207 3.17 -22.00 -30.89
N ASP A 208 2.93 -20.74 -30.54
CA ASP A 208 2.43 -20.17 -29.29
C ASP A 208 1.42 -19.10 -29.74
N THR A 209 0.19 -19.10 -29.20
CA THR A 209 -0.86 -18.12 -29.54
C THR A 209 -0.50 -16.72 -29.05
N ARG A 210 0.40 -16.62 -28.06
CA ARG A 210 0.92 -15.35 -27.55
C ARG A 210 1.82 -14.71 -28.59
N THR A 211 1.56 -13.44 -28.88
CA THR A 211 2.33 -12.69 -29.86
C THR A 211 3.30 -11.75 -29.18
N MET A 212 4.52 -11.74 -29.71
CA MET A 212 5.54 -10.79 -29.31
C MET A 212 5.08 -9.38 -29.67
N VAL A 213 5.09 -8.44 -28.72
CA VAL A 213 4.76 -7.03 -29.00
C VAL A 213 5.79 -6.45 -29.99
N PRO A 214 5.40 -6.09 -31.22
CA PRO A 214 6.38 -5.81 -32.27
C PRO A 214 7.27 -4.59 -32.00
N ASP A 215 6.74 -3.61 -31.28
CA ASP A 215 7.45 -2.41 -30.83
C ASP A 215 6.95 -2.04 -29.43
N SER A 216 7.78 -2.24 -28.41
CA SER A 216 7.44 -1.88 -27.02
C SER A 216 7.58 -0.38 -26.74
N THR A 217 7.99 0.41 -27.74
CA THR A 217 8.20 1.86 -27.60
C THR A 217 6.97 2.70 -27.98
N ILE A 218 5.93 2.08 -28.56
CA ILE A 218 4.67 2.74 -28.93
C ILE A 218 3.62 2.64 -27.81
N PHE A 219 2.60 3.48 -27.85
CA PHE A 219 1.47 3.42 -26.92
C PHE A 219 0.52 2.28 -27.34
N PRO A 220 -0.11 1.55 -26.41
CA PRO A 220 -0.01 1.65 -24.94
C PRO A 220 1.24 0.96 -24.36
N TYR A 221 1.95 0.14 -25.12
CA TYR A 221 2.98 -0.78 -24.63
C TYR A 221 4.13 -0.13 -23.86
N ARG A 222 4.54 1.08 -24.24
CA ARG A 222 5.59 1.84 -23.53
C ARG A 222 5.25 2.15 -22.07
N THR A 223 3.97 2.12 -21.70
CA THR A 223 3.50 2.30 -20.32
C THR A 223 3.72 1.05 -19.46
N MET A 224 4.07 -0.09 -20.07
CA MET A 224 4.25 -1.39 -19.43
C MET A 224 5.73 -1.76 -19.34
N GLY A 225 6.13 -2.48 -18.30
CA GLY A 225 7.54 -2.84 -18.09
C GLY A 225 7.72 -3.94 -17.07
N GLY A 226 8.96 -4.39 -16.95
CA GLY A 226 9.38 -5.30 -15.89
C GLY A 226 9.68 -4.55 -14.59
N LEU A 227 9.36 -5.18 -13.46
CA LEU A 227 9.86 -4.82 -12.14
C LEU A 227 11.17 -5.55 -11.86
N ASP A 228 12.19 -4.78 -11.50
CA ASP A 228 13.48 -5.30 -11.05
C ASP A 228 13.53 -5.31 -9.52
N PHE A 229 14.14 -6.36 -8.98
CA PHE A 229 14.30 -6.66 -7.57
C PHE A 229 15.79 -6.68 -7.22
N ASP A 230 16.16 -6.59 -5.93
CA ASP A 230 17.58 -6.67 -5.52
C ASP A 230 18.25 -8.01 -5.92
N PHE A 231 17.46 -9.07 -6.06
CA PHE A 231 17.90 -10.42 -6.39
C PHE A 231 17.60 -10.88 -7.83
N SER A 232 16.80 -10.14 -8.61
CA SER A 232 16.45 -10.54 -9.98
C SER A 232 16.05 -9.37 -10.87
N GLU A 233 16.42 -9.45 -12.15
CA GLU A 233 15.94 -8.52 -13.18
C GLU A 233 14.63 -9.05 -13.77
N SER A 234 13.57 -8.24 -13.76
CA SER A 234 12.25 -8.54 -14.34
C SER A 234 11.52 -9.76 -13.75
N GLY A 235 11.10 -9.68 -12.48
CA GLY A 235 10.32 -10.75 -11.80
C GLY A 235 8.78 -10.64 -11.94
N CYS A 236 8.29 -9.45 -12.28
CA CYS A 236 6.86 -9.18 -12.45
C CYS A 236 6.64 -8.12 -13.52
N THR A 237 5.40 -8.00 -13.97
CA THR A 237 4.93 -6.95 -14.87
C THR A 237 4.30 -5.80 -14.08
N ILE A 238 4.51 -4.57 -14.54
CA ILE A 238 3.85 -3.36 -14.01
C ILE A 238 3.41 -2.46 -15.16
N THR A 239 2.29 -1.75 -14.95
CA THR A 239 1.72 -0.81 -15.93
C THR A 239 1.48 0.55 -15.31
N MET A 240 1.94 1.64 -15.95
CA MET A 240 1.72 3.01 -15.48
C MET A 240 0.23 3.40 -15.56
N ILE A 241 -0.31 3.92 -14.45
CA ILE A 241 -1.72 4.36 -14.33
C ILE A 241 -1.86 5.82 -13.87
N SER A 242 -0.74 6.47 -13.56
CA SER A 242 -0.68 7.90 -13.25
C SER A 242 0.68 8.47 -13.66
N PRO A 243 0.91 9.79 -13.54
CA PRO A 243 2.23 10.37 -13.78
C PRO A 243 3.32 9.71 -12.93
N THR A 244 3.01 9.32 -11.69
CA THR A 244 3.99 8.90 -10.67
C THR A 244 4.02 7.41 -10.40
N SER A 245 2.95 6.68 -10.77
CA SER A 245 2.69 5.36 -10.19
C SER A 245 2.18 4.36 -11.22
N GLY A 246 2.54 3.09 -11.02
CA GLY A 246 2.07 1.94 -11.79
C GLY A 246 1.42 0.88 -10.92
N ILE A 247 0.56 0.07 -11.52
CA ILE A 247 -0.19 -1.01 -10.88
C ILE A 247 0.42 -2.38 -11.20
N THR A 248 0.44 -3.28 -10.22
CA THR A 248 0.98 -4.65 -10.29
C THR A 248 0.26 -5.56 -9.29
N ALA A 249 0.64 -6.83 -9.16
CA ALA A 249 0.09 -7.77 -8.19
C ALA A 249 0.72 -7.54 -6.79
N ALA A 250 -0.02 -7.80 -5.71
CA ALA A 250 0.52 -7.64 -4.34
C ALA A 250 1.59 -8.70 -4.03
N HIS A 251 1.48 -9.90 -4.60
CA HIS A 251 2.49 -10.95 -4.43
C HIS A 251 3.83 -10.59 -5.09
N CYS A 252 3.85 -9.63 -6.02
CA CYS A 252 5.07 -9.03 -6.54
C CYS A 252 5.73 -8.06 -5.54
N LEU A 253 5.01 -7.65 -4.49
CA LEU A 253 5.47 -6.69 -3.49
C LEU A 253 5.71 -7.36 -2.13
N TYR A 254 5.09 -8.51 -1.90
CA TYR A 254 5.11 -9.21 -0.62
C TYR A 254 5.18 -10.73 -0.78
N ASP A 255 6.18 -11.35 -0.15
CA ASP A 255 6.30 -12.78 0.01
C ASP A 255 5.58 -13.25 1.28
N ARG A 256 4.46 -13.95 1.08
CA ARG A 256 3.71 -14.53 2.19
C ARG A 256 4.39 -15.73 2.85
N ALA A 257 5.11 -16.53 2.08
CA ALA A 257 5.76 -17.73 2.61
C ALA A 257 6.93 -17.35 3.53
N ALA A 258 7.74 -16.36 3.12
CA ALA A 258 8.75 -15.80 3.98
C ALA A 258 8.17 -14.88 5.07
N LYS A 259 6.93 -14.40 4.88
CA LYS A 259 6.37 -13.23 5.57
C LYS A 259 7.42 -12.12 5.49
N LYS A 260 7.62 -11.55 4.29
CA LYS A 260 8.77 -10.81 3.73
C LYS A 260 8.31 -9.74 2.72
N PRO A 261 8.45 -8.41 2.86
CA PRO A 261 8.28 -7.58 1.64
C PRO A 261 9.40 -7.90 0.65
N TYR A 262 9.15 -7.71 -0.64
CA TYR A 262 10.20 -7.73 -1.66
C TYR A 262 10.86 -6.35 -1.78
N ASP A 263 12.18 -6.32 -2.01
CA ASP A 263 12.90 -5.09 -2.33
C ASP A 263 12.77 -4.79 -3.83
N VAL A 264 11.68 -4.10 -4.19
CA VAL A 264 11.41 -3.66 -5.57
C VAL A 264 12.21 -2.40 -5.85
N ILE A 265 13.27 -2.52 -6.66
CA ILE A 265 14.25 -1.45 -6.82
C ILE A 265 13.92 -0.54 -7.99
N ARG A 266 13.49 -1.10 -9.14
CA ARG A 266 13.36 -0.33 -10.39
C ARG A 266 12.22 -0.81 -11.28
N PHE A 267 11.74 0.12 -12.10
CA PHE A 267 10.85 -0.14 -13.22
C PHE A 267 11.57 0.10 -14.55
N ALA A 268 11.44 -0.85 -15.48
CA ALA A 268 12.01 -0.79 -16.81
C ALA A 268 10.91 -0.74 -17.90
N PRO A 269 10.34 0.45 -18.20
CA PRO A 269 9.30 0.60 -19.21
C PRO A 269 9.80 0.21 -20.59
N GLY A 270 8.97 -0.54 -21.32
CA GLY A 270 9.22 -0.93 -22.70
C GLY A 270 10.47 -1.78 -22.91
N ARG A 271 11.05 -2.38 -21.86
CA ARG A 271 12.21 -3.27 -21.97
C ARG A 271 11.97 -4.31 -23.08
N TYR A 272 13.01 -4.61 -23.85
CA TYR A 272 12.93 -5.66 -24.85
C TYR A 272 14.24 -6.46 -24.93
N TYR A 273 14.12 -7.70 -25.37
CA TYR A 273 15.26 -8.58 -25.61
C TYR A 273 16.15 -8.03 -26.73
N ASN A 274 17.42 -7.82 -26.43
CA ASN A 274 18.44 -7.38 -27.38
C ASN A 274 19.74 -8.17 -27.17
N PRO A 275 20.07 -9.15 -28.03
CA PRO A 275 21.28 -9.97 -27.88
C PRO A 275 22.59 -9.21 -28.09
N GLU A 276 22.54 -7.95 -28.54
CA GLU A 276 23.72 -7.09 -28.68
C GLU A 276 24.15 -6.46 -27.35
N GLN A 277 23.34 -6.56 -26.28
CA GLN A 277 23.69 -6.09 -24.94
C GLN A 277 24.14 -7.26 -24.06
N SER A 278 24.98 -6.98 -23.06
CA SER A 278 25.58 -8.01 -22.18
C SER A 278 24.56 -8.75 -21.32
N ASP A 279 23.47 -8.09 -20.93
CA ASP A 279 22.33 -8.63 -20.18
C ASP A 279 21.23 -9.19 -21.12
N ASN A 280 21.45 -9.12 -22.43
CA ASN A 280 20.47 -9.41 -23.47
C ASN A 280 19.20 -8.55 -23.42
N THR A 281 19.23 -7.37 -22.80
CA THR A 281 18.08 -6.47 -22.72
C THR A 281 18.40 -5.08 -23.23
N THR A 282 17.38 -4.29 -23.50
CA THR A 282 17.53 -2.85 -23.72
C THR A 282 16.36 -2.13 -23.07
N GLU A 283 16.67 -1.09 -22.32
CA GLU A 283 15.71 -0.22 -21.63
C GLU A 283 15.55 1.07 -22.45
N PRO A 284 14.62 1.11 -23.43
CA PRO A 284 14.51 2.25 -24.35
C PRO A 284 14.21 3.58 -23.65
N PHE A 285 13.60 3.52 -22.47
CA PHE A 285 13.26 4.68 -21.66
C PHE A 285 14.12 4.80 -20.38
N GLY A 286 15.12 3.93 -20.24
CA GLY A 286 15.90 3.72 -19.02
C GLY A 286 15.07 3.17 -17.87
N THR A 287 15.71 3.01 -16.71
CA THR A 287 15.05 2.52 -15.49
C THR A 287 14.62 3.66 -14.57
N TRP A 288 13.65 3.39 -13.70
CA TRP A 288 13.11 4.36 -12.73
C TRP A 288 13.11 3.76 -11.34
N ASP A 289 13.79 4.42 -10.40
CA ASP A 289 13.90 3.93 -9.02
C ASP A 289 12.56 4.05 -8.30
N VAL A 290 12.22 3.04 -7.52
CA VAL A 290 11.03 3.01 -6.67
C VAL A 290 11.20 3.97 -5.48
N ASP A 291 10.12 4.67 -5.12
CA ASP A 291 10.03 5.46 -3.87
C ASP A 291 9.33 4.64 -2.78
N TYR A 292 8.15 4.11 -3.07
CA TYR A 292 7.40 3.25 -2.16
C TYR A 292 6.36 2.39 -2.88
N THR A 293 5.95 1.31 -2.23
CA THR A 293 4.91 0.38 -2.69
C THR A 293 3.69 0.47 -1.79
N ASN A 294 2.51 0.20 -2.33
CA ASN A 294 1.26 0.07 -1.58
C ASN A 294 0.55 -1.23 -1.96
N TYR A 295 -0.08 -1.90 -1.01
CA TYR A 295 -0.93 -3.07 -1.25
C TYR A 295 -1.94 -3.26 -0.10
N PHE A 296 -2.93 -4.12 -0.32
CA PHE A 296 -3.92 -4.45 0.70
C PHE A 296 -3.31 -5.33 1.78
N LYS A 297 -3.48 -4.97 3.06
CA LYS A 297 -2.97 -5.78 4.19
C LYS A 297 -3.62 -7.16 4.24
N GLY A 298 -4.86 -7.28 3.76
CA GLY A 298 -5.56 -8.55 3.62
C GLY A 298 -4.76 -9.60 2.82
N TYR A 299 -3.89 -9.17 1.89
CA TYR A 299 -2.98 -10.09 1.21
C TYR A 299 -1.94 -10.69 2.16
N GLU A 300 -1.34 -9.89 3.06
CA GLU A 300 -0.41 -10.41 4.08
C GLU A 300 -1.13 -11.42 5.00
N GLU A 301 -2.35 -11.07 5.43
CA GLU A 301 -3.11 -11.77 6.46
C GLU A 301 -3.71 -13.09 5.96
N SER A 302 -4.38 -13.08 4.80
CA SER A 302 -5.09 -14.27 4.28
C SER A 302 -4.40 -14.90 3.07
N GLY A 303 -3.77 -14.08 2.22
CA GLY A 303 -3.30 -14.48 0.89
C GLY A 303 -4.41 -14.82 -0.09
N ASP A 304 -5.62 -14.35 0.19
CA ASP A 304 -6.73 -14.42 -0.75
C ASP A 304 -6.40 -13.58 -1.98
N GLU A 305 -6.57 -14.19 -3.15
CA GLU A 305 -6.31 -13.59 -4.46
C GLU A 305 -7.14 -12.32 -4.70
N ILE A 306 -8.26 -12.11 -3.99
CA ILE A 306 -8.99 -10.84 -4.10
C ILE A 306 -8.17 -9.65 -3.58
N TYR A 307 -7.17 -9.85 -2.72
CA TYR A 307 -6.30 -8.77 -2.23
C TYR A 307 -5.02 -8.62 -3.04
N ASP A 308 -4.83 -9.43 -4.09
CA ASP A 308 -3.56 -9.52 -4.83
C ASP A 308 -3.38 -8.40 -5.87
N MET A 309 -3.39 -7.15 -5.37
CA MET A 309 -3.24 -5.93 -6.14
C MET A 309 -2.42 -4.90 -5.35
N GLY A 310 -1.51 -4.22 -6.05
CA GLY A 310 -0.66 -3.20 -5.46
C GLY A 310 -0.28 -2.09 -6.44
N VAL A 311 0.24 -1.00 -5.88
CA VAL A 311 0.67 0.20 -6.62
C VAL A 311 2.08 0.57 -6.22
N VAL A 312 2.96 0.75 -7.20
CA VAL A 312 4.34 1.20 -7.02
C VAL A 312 4.45 2.65 -7.43
N THR A 313 5.02 3.49 -6.57
CA THR A 313 5.28 4.92 -6.83
C THR A 313 6.77 5.14 -7.03
N PHE A 314 7.14 5.96 -8.02
CA PHE A 314 8.53 6.12 -8.45
C PHE A 314 9.15 7.45 -8.01
N LYS A 315 10.48 7.45 -7.83
CA LYS A 315 11.25 8.66 -7.57
C LYS A 315 11.31 9.55 -8.82
N LYS A 316 11.20 10.87 -8.62
CA LYS A 316 11.43 11.85 -9.68
C LYS A 316 12.89 11.85 -10.12
N ARG A 317 13.15 11.93 -11.43
CA ARG A 317 14.51 12.06 -11.99
C ARG A 317 14.74 13.48 -12.51
N ARG A 318 15.94 14.02 -12.27
CA ARG A 318 16.38 15.28 -12.90
C ARG A 318 16.87 14.98 -14.31
N ARG A 319 16.20 15.50 -15.35
CA ARG A 319 16.68 15.42 -16.73
C ARG A 319 16.84 16.83 -17.31
N ARG A 320 18.08 17.20 -17.64
CA ARG A 320 18.46 18.57 -18.03
C ARG A 320 17.97 18.98 -19.43
N PHE A 321 17.50 18.03 -20.25
CA PHE A 321 17.33 18.22 -21.69
C PHE A 321 16.08 19.00 -22.13
N LEU A 322 15.14 19.37 -21.24
CA LEU A 322 13.87 20.02 -21.63
C LEU A 322 13.42 21.21 -20.75
N GLY A 323 14.32 21.81 -19.97
CA GLY A 323 13.93 22.92 -19.07
C GLY A 323 13.00 22.51 -17.91
N ILE A 324 12.77 21.21 -17.71
CA ILE A 324 11.98 20.64 -16.61
C ILE A 324 12.95 20.03 -15.59
N PHE A 325 12.94 20.55 -14.36
CA PHE A 325 13.94 20.19 -13.35
C PHE A 325 13.69 18.85 -12.66
N SER A 326 12.51 18.23 -12.81
CA SER A 326 12.18 16.89 -12.29
C SER A 326 11.01 16.29 -13.06
N VAL A 327 11.13 15.04 -13.49
CA VAL A 327 10.09 14.29 -14.24
C VAL A 327 9.84 12.93 -13.59
N TYR A 328 8.62 12.44 -13.72
CA TYR A 328 8.24 11.06 -13.36
C TYR A 328 8.17 10.16 -14.61
N PRO A 329 8.17 8.82 -14.47
CA PRO A 329 8.07 7.93 -15.63
C PRO A 329 6.83 8.19 -16.47
N GLY A 330 5.66 8.39 -15.86
CA GLY A 330 4.40 8.61 -16.57
C GLY A 330 4.35 9.93 -17.34
N ASP A 331 5.14 10.95 -16.96
CA ASP A 331 5.32 12.15 -17.79
C ASP A 331 6.01 11.83 -19.12
N PHE A 332 6.81 10.77 -19.17
CA PHE A 332 7.63 10.41 -20.32
C PHE A 332 6.97 9.34 -21.17
N VAL A 333 6.65 8.19 -20.58
CA VAL A 333 6.10 7.03 -21.30
C VAL A 333 4.58 7.06 -21.41
N GLY A 334 3.90 7.96 -20.68
CA GLY A 334 2.46 7.98 -20.57
C GLY A 334 1.92 7.06 -19.47
N TYR A 335 0.60 7.02 -19.34
CA TYR A 335 -0.13 6.15 -18.42
C TYR A 335 -1.53 5.84 -18.95
N LEU A 336 -2.03 4.67 -18.59
CA LEU A 336 -3.33 4.17 -19.02
C LEU A 336 -4.45 4.63 -18.09
N SER A 337 -5.66 4.67 -18.64
CA SER A 337 -6.86 4.88 -17.84
C SER A 337 -7.14 3.64 -17.00
N ILE A 338 -7.60 3.84 -15.76
CA ILE A 338 -8.23 2.81 -14.95
C ILE A 338 -9.72 3.15 -14.83
N ASP A 339 -10.55 2.12 -14.72
CA ASP A 339 -11.97 2.31 -14.44
C ASP A 339 -12.51 1.22 -13.53
N ARG A 340 -13.61 1.55 -12.86
CA ARG A 340 -14.34 0.61 -12.02
C ARG A 340 -15.13 -0.36 -12.87
N VAL A 341 -15.20 -1.61 -12.44
CA VAL A 341 -16.00 -2.65 -13.08
C VAL A 341 -17.43 -2.67 -12.55
N GLY A 342 -18.36 -3.11 -13.39
CA GLY A 342 -19.67 -3.54 -12.92
C GLY A 342 -19.59 -4.86 -12.16
N GLU A 343 -20.19 -4.92 -10.97
CA GLU A 343 -20.38 -6.16 -10.21
C GLU A 343 -21.75 -6.19 -9.53
N ASP A 344 -22.21 -7.39 -9.21
CA ASP A 344 -23.29 -7.63 -8.25
C ASP A 344 -22.71 -8.30 -6.98
N ASN A 345 -23.57 -8.60 -6.00
CA ASN A 345 -23.14 -9.18 -4.72
C ASN A 345 -22.45 -10.55 -4.84
N ALA A 346 -22.57 -11.21 -5.98
CA ALA A 346 -22.05 -12.54 -6.22
C ALA A 346 -20.91 -12.55 -7.25
N ASN A 347 -20.94 -11.69 -8.26
CA ASN A 347 -20.07 -11.79 -9.44
C ASN A 347 -19.71 -10.44 -10.07
N VAL A 348 -18.56 -10.43 -10.73
CA VAL A 348 -18.19 -9.39 -11.69
C VAL A 348 -18.97 -9.60 -13.00
N THR A 349 -19.64 -8.55 -13.49
CA THR A 349 -20.60 -8.61 -14.62
C THR A 349 -20.23 -7.68 -15.78
N ASP A 350 -19.03 -7.10 -15.77
CA ASP A 350 -18.61 -6.11 -16.75
C ASP A 350 -18.34 -6.69 -18.15
N ALA A 351 -19.13 -6.28 -19.14
CA ALA A 351 -19.04 -6.78 -20.50
C ALA A 351 -17.72 -6.41 -21.21
N ARG A 352 -16.98 -5.40 -20.74
CA ARG A 352 -15.72 -4.95 -21.36
C ARG A 352 -14.63 -6.04 -21.31
N PHE A 353 -14.72 -6.98 -20.37
CA PHE A 353 -13.81 -8.13 -20.30
C PHE A 353 -13.84 -9.03 -21.52
N SER A 354 -14.90 -8.98 -22.34
CA SER A 354 -14.98 -9.71 -23.62
C SER A 354 -13.89 -9.31 -24.63
N THR A 355 -13.32 -8.12 -24.48
CA THR A 355 -12.25 -7.58 -25.35
C THR A 355 -10.88 -7.59 -24.69
N MET A 356 -10.77 -8.17 -23.49
CA MET A 356 -9.56 -8.01 -22.71
C MET A 356 -8.37 -8.75 -23.32
N THR A 357 -7.21 -8.13 -23.21
CA THR A 357 -5.91 -8.72 -23.48
C THR A 357 -5.04 -8.63 -22.23
N ILE A 358 -4.01 -9.47 -22.17
CA ILE A 358 -2.98 -9.39 -21.13
C ILE A 358 -1.64 -9.17 -21.84
N THR A 359 -0.88 -8.19 -21.36
CA THR A 359 0.45 -7.89 -21.91
C THR A 359 1.46 -7.76 -20.78
N GLY A 360 2.56 -8.50 -20.86
CA GLY A 360 3.56 -8.56 -19.80
C GLY A 360 4.86 -9.23 -20.20
N TYR A 361 5.64 -9.64 -19.22
CA TYR A 361 7.01 -10.15 -19.38
C TYR A 361 7.15 -11.59 -18.87
N PRO A 362 6.74 -12.58 -19.68
CA PRO A 362 6.86 -13.98 -19.30
C PRO A 362 8.32 -14.45 -19.27
N TYR A 363 8.68 -15.24 -18.26
CA TYR A 363 10.05 -15.73 -18.03
C TYR A 363 10.57 -16.62 -19.15
N ASP A 364 9.71 -17.48 -19.73
CA ASP A 364 10.06 -18.39 -20.83
C ASP A 364 10.43 -17.65 -22.13
N MET A 365 10.11 -16.35 -22.20
CA MET A 365 10.36 -15.51 -23.37
C MET A 365 11.54 -14.55 -23.19
N LYS A 366 12.39 -14.71 -22.15
CA LYS A 366 13.66 -13.98 -21.97
C LYS A 366 13.51 -12.44 -22.08
N HIS A 367 12.74 -11.82 -21.19
CA HIS A 367 12.51 -10.36 -21.15
C HIS A 367 11.83 -9.76 -22.39
N LYS A 368 11.22 -10.58 -23.25
CA LYS A 368 10.36 -10.08 -24.32
C LYS A 368 9.02 -9.68 -23.72
N MET A 369 8.53 -8.49 -24.10
CA MET A 369 7.13 -8.15 -23.89
C MET A 369 6.25 -8.98 -24.83
N ILE A 370 5.27 -9.66 -24.25
CA ILE A 370 4.36 -10.58 -24.90
C ILE A 370 2.93 -10.15 -24.61
N THR A 371 2.10 -10.15 -25.64
CA THR A 371 0.64 -9.97 -25.52
C THR A 371 -0.07 -11.26 -25.85
N THR A 372 -1.13 -11.58 -25.12
CA THR A 372 -1.91 -12.80 -25.32
C THR A 372 -2.81 -12.74 -26.55
N GLY A 373 -3.05 -11.54 -27.09
CA GLY A 373 -4.24 -11.32 -27.91
C GLY A 373 -5.51 -11.50 -27.07
N LEU A 374 -6.65 -11.69 -27.74
CA LEU A 374 -7.91 -11.99 -27.06
C LEU A 374 -7.84 -13.36 -26.39
N CYS A 375 -8.43 -13.49 -25.19
CA CYS A 375 -8.56 -14.80 -24.55
C CYS A 375 -9.39 -15.75 -25.43
N SER A 376 -9.09 -17.05 -25.39
CA SER A 376 -9.77 -18.06 -26.20
C SER A 376 -11.27 -18.19 -25.88
N THR A 377 -11.66 -17.85 -24.66
CA THR A 377 -13.06 -17.75 -24.22
C THR A 377 -13.28 -16.48 -23.42
N ALA A 378 -14.52 -16.01 -23.36
CA ALA A 378 -14.89 -14.88 -22.51
C ALA A 378 -14.51 -15.16 -21.05
N PRO A 379 -13.92 -14.20 -20.33
CA PRO A 379 -13.69 -14.31 -18.89
C PRO A 379 -14.99 -14.47 -18.12
N PHE A 380 -14.92 -15.10 -16.95
CA PHE A 380 -16.08 -15.32 -16.09
C PHE A 380 -15.74 -15.06 -14.63
N SER A 381 -16.77 -14.88 -13.80
CA SER A 381 -16.64 -14.69 -12.36
C SER A 381 -17.47 -15.74 -11.63
N THR A 382 -17.00 -16.16 -10.47
CA THR A 382 -17.77 -16.95 -9.50
C THR A 382 -17.78 -16.33 -8.10
N LYS A 383 -17.20 -15.13 -7.95
CA LYS A 383 -17.11 -14.37 -6.70
C LYS A 383 -16.89 -12.87 -7.00
N PRO A 384 -17.30 -11.94 -6.12
CA PRO A 384 -17.03 -10.52 -6.32
C PRO A 384 -15.53 -10.22 -6.32
N LYS A 385 -15.13 -9.06 -6.87
CA LYS A 385 -13.73 -8.59 -6.96
C LYS A 385 -12.77 -9.46 -7.79
N TYR A 386 -13.28 -10.50 -8.47
CA TYR A 386 -12.41 -11.47 -9.13
C TYR A 386 -12.98 -12.01 -10.44
N ILE A 387 -12.11 -12.24 -11.42
CA ILE A 387 -12.43 -12.96 -12.64
C ILE A 387 -11.43 -14.08 -12.90
N TYR A 388 -11.90 -15.11 -13.59
CA TYR A 388 -11.10 -16.17 -14.19
C TYR A 388 -11.08 -16.00 -15.71
N HIS A 389 -9.95 -16.35 -16.34
CA HIS A 389 -9.77 -16.18 -17.76
C HIS A 389 -8.88 -17.25 -18.39
N THR A 390 -9.01 -17.39 -19.71
CA THR A 390 -8.29 -18.38 -20.53
C THR A 390 -7.17 -17.77 -21.38
N CYS A 391 -6.87 -16.47 -21.20
CA CYS A 391 -5.66 -15.88 -21.79
C CYS A 391 -4.41 -16.64 -21.31
N ASP A 392 -3.53 -17.00 -22.25
CA ASP A 392 -2.31 -17.77 -21.99
C ASP A 392 -1.27 -16.94 -21.23
N THR A 393 -0.87 -17.38 -20.05
CA THR A 393 0.11 -16.68 -19.20
C THR A 393 1.12 -17.65 -18.60
N THR A 394 2.26 -17.13 -18.15
CA THR A 394 3.34 -17.87 -17.49
C THR A 394 3.97 -16.99 -16.41
N PRO A 395 4.79 -17.57 -15.50
CA PRO A 395 5.54 -16.80 -14.52
C PRO A 395 6.25 -15.58 -15.11
N GLY A 396 6.19 -14.47 -14.38
CA GLY A 396 6.65 -13.14 -14.83
C GLY A 396 5.55 -12.25 -15.42
N MET A 397 4.43 -12.84 -15.86
CA MET A 397 3.25 -12.06 -16.28
C MET A 397 2.41 -11.55 -15.10
N SER A 398 2.70 -11.99 -13.88
CA SER A 398 2.10 -11.47 -12.66
C SER A 398 2.19 -9.95 -12.56
N GLY A 399 1.05 -9.31 -12.31
CA GLY A 399 0.92 -7.85 -12.33
C GLY A 399 0.57 -7.25 -13.70
N ALA A 400 0.51 -8.06 -14.77
CA ALA A 400 0.00 -7.61 -16.06
C ALA A 400 -1.48 -7.20 -15.94
N VAL A 401 -1.87 -6.14 -16.63
CA VAL A 401 -3.23 -5.60 -16.53
C VAL A 401 -4.20 -6.33 -17.46
N THR A 402 -5.48 -6.41 -17.05
CA THR A 402 -6.57 -6.73 -17.98
C THR A 402 -6.93 -5.47 -18.76
N LEU A 403 -6.56 -5.44 -20.05
CA LEU A 403 -6.62 -4.25 -20.88
C LEU A 403 -7.72 -4.37 -21.95
N THR A 404 -8.67 -3.44 -21.96
CA THR A 404 -9.72 -3.36 -23.00
C THR A 404 -9.16 -2.85 -24.34
N SER A 405 -9.94 -2.97 -25.42
CA SER A 405 -9.61 -2.38 -26.72
C SER A 405 -9.44 -0.85 -26.68
N ASP A 406 -10.06 -0.18 -25.72
CA ASP A 406 -9.98 1.28 -25.52
C ASP A 406 -8.82 1.69 -24.60
N ASN A 407 -7.90 0.75 -24.31
CA ASN A 407 -6.76 0.94 -23.40
C ASN A 407 -7.17 1.31 -21.96
N ILE A 408 -8.28 0.75 -21.48
CA ILE A 408 -8.74 0.89 -20.09
C ILE A 408 -8.32 -0.35 -19.29
N VAL A 409 -7.67 -0.12 -18.16
CA VAL A 409 -7.31 -1.13 -17.19
C VAL A 409 -8.48 -1.38 -16.25
N LEU A 410 -8.90 -2.65 -16.16
CA LEU A 410 -10.03 -3.08 -15.32
C LEU A 410 -9.60 -3.95 -14.14
N GLY A 411 -8.36 -4.41 -14.13
CA GLY A 411 -7.86 -5.34 -13.13
C GLY A 411 -6.41 -5.77 -13.41
N VAL A 412 -5.93 -6.67 -12.57
CA VAL A 412 -4.55 -7.13 -12.54
C VAL A 412 -4.54 -8.66 -12.51
N HIS A 413 -3.91 -9.25 -13.52
CA HIS A 413 -3.61 -10.67 -13.57
C HIS A 413 -2.63 -11.04 -12.45
N ASN A 414 -2.92 -12.12 -11.73
CA ASN A 414 -2.18 -12.51 -10.53
C ASN A 414 -1.73 -13.98 -10.53
N GLY A 415 -1.95 -14.72 -11.62
CA GLY A 415 -1.44 -16.08 -11.80
C GLY A 415 -2.52 -17.13 -12.07
N ALA A 416 -2.15 -18.39 -11.84
CA ALA A 416 -2.97 -19.57 -12.08
C ALA A 416 -3.65 -20.07 -10.80
N HIS A 417 -4.85 -20.62 -10.94
CA HIS A 417 -5.74 -21.03 -9.86
C HIS A 417 -6.42 -22.35 -10.20
N ASN A 418 -6.94 -23.05 -9.21
CA ASN A 418 -7.78 -24.22 -9.48
C ASN A 418 -9.05 -23.80 -10.22
N ASN A 419 -9.39 -24.53 -11.28
CA ASN A 419 -10.58 -24.20 -12.06
C ASN A 419 -11.85 -24.45 -11.23
N PRO A 420 -12.64 -23.40 -10.91
CA PRO A 420 -13.79 -23.54 -10.03
C PRO A 420 -14.98 -24.26 -10.69
N ILE A 421 -15.00 -24.34 -12.02
CA ILE A 421 -16.09 -24.98 -12.78
C ILE A 421 -15.83 -26.49 -12.92
N THR A 422 -14.65 -26.85 -13.41
CA THR A 422 -14.32 -28.27 -13.67
C THR A 422 -13.81 -28.99 -12.44
N GLN A 423 -13.44 -28.24 -11.37
CA GLN A 423 -12.81 -28.75 -10.14
C GLN A 423 -11.59 -29.64 -10.39
N SER A 424 -11.01 -29.51 -11.60
CA SER A 424 -9.88 -30.26 -12.12
C SER A 424 -9.17 -29.39 -13.17
N GLY A 425 -7.85 -29.31 -13.11
CA GLY A 425 -7.05 -28.43 -13.94
C GLY A 425 -6.93 -26.99 -13.42
N THR A 426 -6.13 -26.19 -14.10
CA THR A 426 -5.80 -24.81 -13.73
C THR A 426 -6.44 -23.80 -14.68
N ILE A 427 -6.76 -22.63 -14.17
CA ILE A 427 -7.23 -21.48 -14.95
C ILE A 427 -6.56 -20.20 -14.44
N ASN A 428 -6.37 -19.21 -15.29
CA ASN A 428 -5.76 -17.95 -14.87
C ASN A 428 -6.80 -17.05 -14.20
N GLY A 429 -6.32 -16.14 -13.34
CA GLY A 429 -7.16 -15.23 -12.58
C GLY A 429 -6.66 -13.79 -12.58
N ALA A 430 -7.59 -12.89 -12.28
CA ALA A 430 -7.30 -11.48 -12.11
C ALA A 430 -8.18 -10.85 -11.04
N THR A 431 -7.56 -10.05 -10.17
CA THR A 431 -8.25 -9.16 -9.24
C THR A 431 -8.71 -7.92 -9.97
N VAL A 432 -9.96 -7.50 -9.80
CA VAL A 432 -10.55 -6.41 -10.59
C VAL A 432 -10.80 -5.16 -9.76
N LEU A 433 -10.87 -4.00 -10.43
CA LEU A 433 -11.12 -2.70 -9.83
C LEU A 433 -12.61 -2.52 -9.52
N THR A 434 -13.10 -3.09 -8.42
CA THR A 434 -14.43 -2.75 -7.89
C THR A 434 -14.48 -1.27 -7.48
N PRO A 435 -15.65 -0.67 -7.24
CA PRO A 435 -15.72 0.73 -6.82
C PRO A 435 -14.80 1.09 -5.65
N GLU A 436 -14.70 0.22 -4.64
CA GLU A 436 -13.84 0.44 -3.47
C GLU A 436 -12.35 0.33 -3.84
N TYR A 437 -11.98 -0.67 -4.65
CA TYR A 437 -10.59 -0.86 -5.08
C TYR A 437 -10.14 0.25 -6.02
N PHE A 438 -11.03 0.69 -6.92
CA PHE A 438 -10.79 1.84 -7.78
C PHE A 438 -10.47 3.10 -6.97
N ASP A 439 -11.26 3.41 -5.94
CA ASP A 439 -11.05 4.60 -5.11
C ASP A 439 -9.71 4.50 -4.32
N ILE A 440 -9.37 3.32 -3.80
CA ILE A 440 -8.13 3.07 -3.06
C ILE A 440 -6.90 3.15 -3.97
N VAL A 441 -6.91 2.42 -5.09
CA VAL A 441 -5.83 2.40 -6.08
C VAL A 441 -5.59 3.79 -6.66
N SER A 442 -6.67 4.51 -6.98
CA SER A 442 -6.59 5.88 -7.47
C SER A 442 -5.99 6.82 -6.43
N SER A 443 -6.32 6.64 -5.14
CA SER A 443 -5.69 7.37 -4.03
C SER A 443 -4.20 7.09 -3.93
N TRP A 444 -3.78 5.82 -3.93
CA TRP A 444 -2.36 5.43 -3.93
C TRP A 444 -1.60 5.98 -5.14
N ALA A 445 -2.26 6.07 -6.29
CA ALA A 445 -1.70 6.61 -7.52
C ALA A 445 -1.68 8.16 -7.56
N GLY A 446 -2.12 8.84 -6.50
CA GLY A 446 -2.13 10.30 -6.38
C GLY A 446 -3.26 11.01 -7.15
N LEU A 447 -4.27 10.27 -7.62
CA LEU A 447 -5.34 10.79 -8.47
C LEU A 447 -6.46 11.51 -7.69
N THR A 448 -6.52 11.35 -6.36
CA THR A 448 -7.45 12.06 -5.45
C THR A 448 -7.27 13.58 -5.46
N SER A 449 -6.07 14.05 -5.79
CA SER A 449 -5.72 15.47 -5.86
C SER A 449 -6.00 16.10 -7.23
N GLN A 450 -6.48 15.32 -8.20
CA GLN A 450 -7.02 15.86 -9.44
C GLN A 450 -8.43 16.40 -9.19
N ALA A 451 -8.53 17.43 -8.35
CA ALA A 451 -9.48 18.48 -8.66
C ALA A 451 -9.27 18.80 -10.15
N PRO A 452 -10.32 18.93 -10.98
CA PRO A 452 -10.15 19.38 -12.36
C PRO A 452 -9.21 20.56 -12.27
N GLN A 453 -8.02 20.50 -12.91
CA GLN A 453 -7.06 21.60 -12.83
C GLN A 453 -7.87 22.86 -13.09
N THR A 454 -8.20 23.61 -12.03
CA THR A 454 -8.87 24.87 -12.19
C THR A 454 -7.79 25.64 -12.91
N CYS A 455 -8.06 26.05 -14.15
CA CYS A 455 -7.13 26.82 -14.98
C CYS A 455 -6.96 28.22 -14.35
N THR A 456 -6.65 28.30 -13.06
CA THR A 456 -6.59 29.48 -12.24
C THR A 456 -5.20 29.55 -11.64
N CYS A 457 -4.29 30.22 -12.34
CA CYS A 457 -2.98 30.61 -11.82
C CYS A 457 -3.10 31.77 -10.78
N SER A 458 -4.22 31.83 -10.03
CA SER A 458 -4.55 32.87 -9.05
C SER A 458 -3.67 32.77 -7.81
N GLU A 459 -3.16 31.58 -7.50
CA GLU A 459 -2.22 31.31 -6.40
C GLU A 459 -0.88 32.08 -6.54
N PHE A 460 -0.49 32.48 -7.75
CA PHE A 460 0.71 33.29 -7.98
C PHE A 460 0.51 34.79 -7.68
N GLY A 461 -0.70 35.20 -7.30
CA GLY A 461 -1.02 36.57 -6.89
C GLY A 461 -0.50 37.61 -7.89
N SER A 462 0.38 38.50 -7.42
CA SER A 462 1.01 39.59 -8.18
C SER A 462 2.30 39.20 -8.92
N ARG A 463 2.78 37.95 -8.81
CA ARG A 463 4.02 37.47 -9.45
C ARG A 463 3.81 37.24 -10.95
N ARG A 464 3.87 38.32 -11.73
CA ARG A 464 3.56 38.35 -13.18
C ARG A 464 4.28 37.27 -13.99
N ILE A 465 5.58 37.05 -13.76
CA ILE A 465 6.37 36.06 -14.51
C ILE A 465 5.94 34.62 -14.17
N ALA A 466 5.73 34.31 -12.89
CA ALA A 466 5.27 32.98 -12.47
C ALA A 466 3.85 32.68 -12.99
N ARG A 467 2.99 33.69 -12.99
CA ARG A 467 1.63 33.59 -13.55
C ARG A 467 1.65 33.41 -15.08
N LEU A 468 2.54 34.12 -15.78
CA LEU A 468 2.73 33.98 -17.23
C LEU A 468 3.24 32.59 -17.60
N LEU A 469 4.24 32.06 -16.88
CA LEU A 469 4.79 30.72 -17.10
C LEU A 469 3.75 29.63 -16.79
N CYS A 470 2.95 29.80 -15.73
CA CYS A 470 1.82 28.93 -15.42
C CYS A 470 0.77 28.94 -16.55
N ASN A 471 0.37 30.13 -17.00
CA ASN A 471 -0.59 30.28 -18.09
C ASN A 471 -0.09 29.66 -19.40
N LEU A 472 1.19 29.87 -19.77
CA LEU A 472 1.79 29.29 -20.97
C LEU A 472 1.88 27.76 -20.89
N ARG A 473 2.19 27.22 -19.71
CA ARG A 473 2.30 25.78 -19.47
C ARG A 473 0.93 25.08 -19.51
N ASN A 474 -0.12 25.79 -19.13
CA ASN A 474 -1.49 25.30 -19.13
C ASN A 474 -2.25 25.59 -20.45
N PHE A 475 -1.65 26.38 -21.36
CA PHE A 475 -2.30 26.84 -22.59
C PHE A 475 -2.72 25.68 -23.51
N GLY A 476 -1.88 24.65 -23.65
CA GLY A 476 -2.21 23.47 -24.46
C GLY A 476 -3.21 22.51 -23.82
N ALA A 477 -3.22 22.41 -22.49
CA ALA A 477 -4.12 21.52 -21.74
C ALA A 477 -5.54 22.09 -21.58
N CYS A 478 -5.69 23.42 -21.54
CA CYS A 478 -7.00 24.08 -21.41
C CYS A 478 -7.69 24.36 -22.78
N LEU A 479 -6.98 24.28 -23.92
CA LEU A 479 -7.55 24.43 -25.27
C LEU A 479 -8.22 23.15 -25.82
N ALA A 480 -7.99 21.99 -25.19
CA ALA A 480 -8.59 20.71 -25.56
C ALA A 480 -9.93 20.43 -24.84
N ARG A 481 -10.67 21.48 -24.46
CA ARG A 481 -12.02 21.40 -23.87
C ARG A 481 -13.04 22.10 -24.74
#